data_AF-A0A368H706-F1
#
_entry.id   AF-A0A368H706-F1
#
_cell.length_a   1.000
_cell.length_b   1.000
_cell.length_c   1.000
_cell.angle_alpha   90.00
_cell.angle_beta   90.00
_cell.angle_gamma   90.00
#
_symmetry.space_group_name_H-M   'P 1'
#
loop_
_entity.id
_entity.type
_entity.pdbx_description
1 polymer ?
#
loop_
_entity_poly.entity_id
_entity_poly.type
_entity_poly.pdbx_seq_one_letter_code
_entity_poly.pdbx_strand_id
1 'polypeptide(L)'
;MFSADAKDLPDIVFTANAGIVRGKQVYLANFTHEQRKPEWKINEKWFKENGFTTHFNPDIPHEGTGDALWINAGKVLLAGVGPRSDARALEDIHQKLRTDGDDFEILPLKLIDPRFVSH
;
A
#
# COMPACT_ATOMS: atom_id res chain seq x y z
N MET A 1 -4.41 20.98 -12.44
CA MET A 1 -4.58 19.53 -12.16
C MET A 1 -3.33 18.84 -12.73
N PHE A 2 -2.39 18.42 -11.89
CA PHE A 2 -1.17 17.76 -12.36
C PHE A 2 -1.53 16.33 -12.81
N SER A 3 -1.50 16.10 -14.13
CA SER A 3 -1.36 14.75 -14.69
C SER A 3 0.13 14.43 -14.61
N ALA A 4 0.52 13.54 -13.70
CA ALA A 4 1.87 12.99 -13.74
C ALA A 4 1.87 11.87 -14.77
N ASP A 5 2.72 11.98 -15.78
CA ASP A 5 2.94 10.90 -16.73
C ASP A 5 3.94 9.90 -16.12
N ALA A 6 3.77 8.60 -16.39
CA ALA A 6 4.65 7.56 -15.86
C ALA A 6 6.14 7.77 -16.22
N LYS A 7 6.42 8.42 -17.36
CA LYS A 7 7.79 8.78 -17.79
C LYS A 7 8.51 9.72 -16.82
N ASP A 8 7.75 10.48 -16.02
CA ASP A 8 8.28 11.46 -15.06
C ASP A 8 8.40 10.85 -13.64
N LEU A 9 8.07 9.56 -13.48
CA LEU A 9 8.08 8.82 -12.21
C LEU A 9 8.96 7.57 -12.36
N PRO A 10 10.30 7.70 -12.27
CA PRO A 10 11.21 6.59 -12.55
C PRO A 10 10.99 5.38 -11.64
N ASP A 11 10.55 5.61 -10.40
CA ASP A 11 10.33 4.58 -9.38
C ASP A 11 8.98 3.83 -9.54
N ILE A 12 8.13 4.21 -10.50
CA ILE A 12 6.85 3.53 -10.75
C ILE A 12 7.02 2.06 -11.17
N VAL A 13 8.23 1.68 -11.60
CA VAL A 13 8.59 0.29 -11.90
C VAL A 13 8.64 -0.60 -10.65
N PHE A 14 8.76 -0.02 -9.46
CA PHE A 14 8.68 -0.74 -8.18
C PHE A 14 7.23 -1.01 -7.77
N THR A 15 6.56 -1.85 -8.58
CA THR A 15 5.12 -2.11 -8.48
C THR A 15 4.69 -2.81 -7.20
N ALA A 16 5.62 -3.43 -6.46
CA ALA A 16 5.36 -3.94 -5.12
C ALA A 16 4.80 -2.85 -4.18
N ASN A 17 5.20 -1.59 -4.40
CA ASN A 17 4.71 -0.46 -3.64
C ASN A 17 3.40 0.13 -4.17
N ALA A 18 2.74 -0.45 -5.17
CA ALA A 18 1.52 0.13 -5.71
C ALA A 18 0.34 0.09 -4.72
N GLY A 19 0.32 -0.91 -3.84
CA GLY A 19 -0.70 -1.10 -2.81
C GLY A 19 -0.69 -2.50 -2.21
N ILE A 20 -1.62 -2.77 -1.30
CA ILE A 20 -1.86 -4.09 -0.68
C ILE A 20 -3.12 -4.67 -1.31
N VAL A 21 -2.99 -5.82 -1.94
CA VAL A 21 -4.11 -6.49 -2.64
C VAL A 21 -4.71 -7.58 -1.76
N ARG A 22 -6.05 -7.67 -1.69
CA ARG A 22 -6.79 -8.78 -1.09
C ARG A 22 -8.01 -9.11 -1.96
N GLY A 23 -8.00 -10.26 -2.61
CA GLY A 23 -9.05 -10.63 -3.57
C GLY A 23 -9.17 -9.60 -4.70
N LYS A 24 -10.35 -8.98 -4.86
CA LYS A 24 -10.60 -7.89 -5.81
C LYS A 24 -10.52 -6.49 -5.20
N GLN A 25 -9.99 -6.37 -3.99
CA GLN A 25 -9.77 -5.09 -3.33
C GLN A 25 -8.28 -4.73 -3.31
N VAL A 26 -7.98 -3.44 -3.37
CA VAL A 26 -6.63 -2.92 -3.18
C VAL A 26 -6.65 -1.68 -2.31
N TYR A 27 -5.73 -1.64 -1.34
CA TYR A 27 -5.43 -0.44 -0.56
C TYR A 27 -4.17 0.21 -1.14
N LEU A 28 -4.34 1.30 -1.89
CA LEU A 28 -3.30 1.98 -2.66
C LEU A 28 -2.27 2.64 -1.75
N ALA A 29 -1.00 2.65 -2.16
CA ALA A 29 0.07 3.32 -1.42
C ALA A 29 -0.10 4.84 -1.39
N ASN A 30 0.22 5.42 -0.24
CA ASN A 30 0.40 6.85 -0.05
C ASN A 30 1.84 7.09 0.38
N PHE A 31 2.70 7.40 -0.59
CA PHE A 31 4.14 7.48 -0.36
C PHE A 31 4.52 8.64 0.57
N THR A 32 5.48 8.38 1.46
CA THR A 32 6.07 9.42 2.31
C THR A 32 6.87 10.43 1.47
N HIS A 33 7.55 9.96 0.42
CA HIS A 33 8.39 10.79 -0.44
C HIS A 33 7.56 11.52 -1.52
N GLU A 34 7.70 12.85 -1.58
CA GLU A 34 6.99 13.73 -2.52
C GLU A 34 7.13 13.30 -4.00
N GLN A 35 8.28 12.74 -4.38
CA GLN A 35 8.57 12.31 -5.75
C GLN A 35 7.68 11.16 -6.19
N ARG A 36 7.29 10.26 -5.27
CA ARG A 36 6.47 9.09 -5.54
C ARG A 36 4.98 9.32 -5.26
N LYS A 37 4.61 10.40 -4.57
CA LYS A 37 3.21 10.75 -4.27
C LYS A 37 2.28 10.76 -5.49
N PRO A 38 2.70 11.19 -6.69
CA PRO A 38 1.80 11.15 -7.84
C PRO A 38 1.46 9.74 -8.35
N GLU A 39 2.22 8.70 -7.99
CA GLU A 39 2.07 7.33 -8.49
C GLU A 39 0.71 6.71 -8.16
N TRP A 40 0.10 7.06 -7.02
CA TRP A 40 -1.17 6.45 -6.59
C TRP A 40 -2.27 6.62 -7.63
N LYS A 41 -2.29 7.73 -8.39
CA LYS A 41 -3.30 7.97 -9.44
C LYS A 41 -3.16 7.04 -10.63
N ILE A 42 -1.91 6.76 -11.03
CA ILE A 42 -1.62 5.84 -12.13
C ILE A 42 -1.95 4.41 -11.70
N ASN A 43 -1.55 4.04 -10.48
CA ASN A 43 -1.87 2.75 -9.89
C ASN A 43 -3.39 2.57 -9.74
N GLU A 44 -4.09 3.58 -9.23
CA GLU A 44 -5.55 3.56 -9.10
C GLU A 44 -6.23 3.31 -10.44
N LYS A 45 -5.83 4.06 -11.47
CA LYS A 45 -6.37 3.91 -12.82
C LYS A 45 -6.19 2.48 -13.32
N TRP A 46 -4.97 1.93 -13.22
CA TRP A 46 -4.67 0.57 -13.64
C TRP A 46 -5.51 -0.46 -12.89
N PHE A 47 -5.62 -0.35 -11.56
CA PHE A 47 -6.42 -1.28 -10.75
C PHE A 47 -7.91 -1.22 -11.10
N LYS A 48 -8.49 -0.01 -11.25
CA LYS A 48 -9.90 0.15 -11.66
C LYS A 48 -10.16 -0.45 -13.04
N GLU A 49 -9.28 -0.21 -14.01
CA GLU A 49 -9.39 -0.77 -15.37
C GLU A 49 -9.30 -2.31 -15.37
N ASN A 50 -8.63 -2.91 -14.38
CA ASN A 50 -8.52 -4.35 -14.19
C ASN A 50 -9.58 -4.94 -13.23
N GLY A 51 -10.62 -4.16 -12.90
CA GLY A 51 -11.78 -4.62 -12.15
C GLY A 51 -11.54 -4.78 -10.64
N PHE A 52 -10.62 -4.00 -10.08
CA PHE A 52 -10.41 -3.92 -8.62
C PHE A 52 -11.19 -2.76 -8.01
N THR A 53 -11.67 -2.96 -6.78
CA THR A 53 -12.13 -1.89 -5.90
C THR A 53 -10.92 -1.27 -5.20
N THR A 54 -10.73 0.04 -5.37
CA THR A 54 -9.58 0.76 -4.83
C THR A 54 -9.96 1.55 -3.58
N HIS A 55 -9.10 1.49 -2.56
CA HIS A 55 -9.15 2.32 -1.36
C HIS A 55 -7.86 3.15 -1.28
N PHE A 56 -7.97 4.41 -0.88
CA PHE A 56 -6.83 5.31 -0.73
C PHE A 56 -7.10 6.29 0.42
N ASN A 57 -6.09 6.55 1.24
CA ASN A 57 -6.15 7.51 2.33
C ASN A 57 -5.03 8.56 2.18
N PRO A 58 -5.36 9.82 1.85
CA PRO A 58 -4.35 10.85 1.61
C PRO A 58 -3.62 11.30 2.88
N ASP A 59 -4.19 11.05 4.07
CA ASP A 59 -3.68 11.58 5.34
C ASP A 59 -2.73 10.63 6.07
N ILE A 60 -2.62 9.38 5.59
CA ILE A 60 -1.86 8.32 6.26
C ILE A 60 -0.87 7.70 5.27
N PRO A 61 0.45 7.89 5.45
CA PRO A 61 1.45 7.27 4.61
C PRO A 61 1.56 5.75 4.82
N HIS A 62 1.67 5.00 3.72
CA HIS A 62 2.09 3.59 3.69
C HIS A 62 2.59 3.23 2.28
N GLU A 63 3.47 2.24 2.19
CA GLU A 63 4.16 1.91 0.92
C GLU A 63 3.79 0.53 0.35
N GLY A 64 2.57 0.08 0.60
CA GLY A 64 2.00 -1.08 -0.08
C GLY A 64 2.63 -2.41 0.31
N THR A 65 2.66 -3.35 -0.64
CA THR A 65 3.20 -4.70 -0.41
C THR A 65 4.73 -4.70 -0.16
N GLY A 66 5.42 -3.60 -0.45
CA GLY A 66 6.82 -3.42 -0.06
C GLY A 66 7.05 -3.42 1.46
N ASP A 67 6.07 -2.92 2.22
CA ASP A 67 6.09 -2.89 3.69
C ASP A 67 5.10 -3.89 4.31
N ALA A 68 4.22 -4.52 3.53
CA ALA A 68 3.20 -5.43 4.06
C ALA A 68 3.09 -6.73 3.26
N LEU A 69 3.24 -7.88 3.93
CA LEU A 69 3.27 -9.20 3.29
C LEU A 69 2.22 -10.14 3.86
N TRP A 70 1.38 -10.68 2.98
CA TRP A 70 0.43 -11.73 3.33
C TRP A 70 1.16 -13.05 3.61
N ILE A 71 0.85 -13.66 4.74
CA ILE A 71 1.28 -15.01 5.11
C ILE A 71 0.06 -15.86 5.48
N ASN A 72 0.28 -17.14 5.81
CA ASN A 72 -0.77 -18.05 6.28
C ASN A 72 -1.99 -18.06 5.35
N ALA A 73 -1.75 -18.24 4.04
CA ALA A 73 -2.79 -18.22 3.01
C ALA A 73 -3.69 -16.96 3.03
N GLY A 74 -3.12 -15.79 3.37
CA GLY A 74 -3.84 -14.52 3.40
C GLY A 74 -4.61 -14.25 4.70
N LYS A 75 -4.42 -15.07 5.73
CA LYS A 75 -5.07 -14.88 7.04
C LYS A 75 -4.29 -13.97 7.99
N VAL A 76 -3.01 -13.70 7.71
CA VAL A 76 -2.20 -12.76 8.49
C VAL A 76 -1.45 -11.83 7.54
N LEU A 77 -1.49 -10.54 7.82
CA LEU A 77 -0.68 -9.51 7.19
C LEU A 77 0.46 -9.13 8.12
N LEU A 78 1.71 -9.46 7.75
CA LEU A 78 2.87 -8.86 8.39
C LEU A 78 2.99 -7.43 7.88
N ALA A 79 3.01 -6.42 8.75
CA ALA A 79 3.04 -5.02 8.34
C ALA A 79 4.17 -4.24 9.03
N GLY A 80 5.14 -3.81 8.23
CA GLY A 80 6.22 -2.92 8.62
C GLY A 80 5.70 -1.55 9.04
N VAL A 81 6.16 -1.05 10.19
CA VAL A 81 5.86 0.32 10.66
C VAL A 81 7.14 1.04 11.05
N GLY A 82 7.17 2.36 10.82
CA GLY A 82 8.30 3.21 11.18
C GLY A 82 8.59 4.29 10.12
N PRO A 83 9.78 4.32 9.48
CA PRO A 83 10.21 5.46 8.66
C PRO A 83 9.31 5.80 7.46
N ARG A 84 8.64 4.81 6.87
CA ARG A 84 7.88 4.95 5.61
C ARG A 84 6.37 4.76 5.78
N SER A 85 5.98 3.81 6.65
CA SER A 85 4.59 3.45 6.89
C SER A 85 4.17 3.82 8.32
N ASP A 86 3.09 4.60 8.42
CA ASP A 86 2.53 5.07 9.68
C ASP A 86 1.70 3.95 10.33
N ALA A 87 1.83 3.76 11.65
CA ALA A 87 1.07 2.75 12.39
C ALA A 87 -0.46 2.96 12.30
N ARG A 88 -0.92 4.19 12.05
CA ARG A 88 -2.33 4.51 11.79
C ARG A 88 -2.87 3.81 10.54
N ALA A 89 -2.02 3.44 9.59
CA ALA A 89 -2.42 2.73 8.37
C ALA A 89 -2.97 1.34 8.67
N LEU A 90 -2.50 0.69 9.74
CA LEU A 90 -2.87 -0.69 10.07
C LEU A 90 -4.39 -0.84 10.26
N GLU A 91 -4.99 0.04 11.06
CA GLU A 91 -6.44 0.00 11.31
C GLU A 91 -7.24 0.34 10.05
N ASP A 92 -6.81 1.33 9.27
CA ASP A 92 -7.51 1.72 8.04
C ASP A 92 -7.42 0.60 6.98
N ILE A 93 -6.25 -0.01 6.80
CA ILE A 93 -6.05 -1.20 5.95
C ILE A 93 -6.98 -2.33 6.38
N HIS A 94 -7.01 -2.63 7.68
CA HIS A 94 -7.85 -3.68 8.24
C HIS A 94 -9.33 -3.43 7.92
N GLN A 95 -9.82 -2.24 8.22
CA GLN A 95 -11.21 -1.86 7.98
C GLN A 95 -11.60 -1.88 6.51
N LYS A 96 -10.71 -1.47 5.60
CA LYS A 96 -11.00 -1.39 4.16
C LYS A 96 -10.89 -2.73 3.44
N LEU A 97 -9.99 -3.61 3.87
CA LEU A 97 -9.75 -4.88 3.16
C LEU A 97 -10.52 -6.06 3.74
N ARG A 98 -11.03 -5.98 4.97
CA ARG A 98 -11.89 -7.05 5.52
C ARG A 98 -13.26 -7.05 4.86
N THR A 99 -13.88 -8.21 4.78
CA THR A 99 -15.28 -8.36 4.33
C THR A 99 -16.05 -9.26 5.29
N ASP A 100 -17.37 -9.20 5.25
CA ASP A 100 -18.22 -10.08 6.04
C ASP A 100 -17.87 -11.56 5.75
N GLY A 101 -17.41 -12.27 6.79
CA GLY A 101 -17.00 -13.68 6.68
C GLY A 101 -15.58 -13.93 6.18
N ASP A 102 -14.81 -12.91 5.83
CA ASP A 102 -13.38 -13.02 5.50
C ASP A 102 -12.54 -11.93 6.17
N ASP A 103 -12.18 -12.19 7.42
CA ASP A 103 -11.33 -11.34 8.26
C ASP A 103 -9.85 -11.77 8.23
N PHE A 104 -8.98 -10.97 8.83
CA PHE A 104 -7.55 -11.29 8.96
C PHE A 104 -6.87 -10.60 10.14
N GLU A 105 -5.74 -11.14 10.56
CA GLU A 105 -4.91 -10.52 11.58
C GLU A 105 -3.85 -9.63 10.95
N ILE A 106 -3.48 -8.54 11.61
CA ILE A 106 -2.31 -7.73 11.28
C ILE A 106 -1.27 -7.90 12.37
N LEU A 107 -0.07 -8.34 12.00
CA LEU A 107 1.08 -8.42 12.89
C LEU A 107 2.04 -7.26 12.58
N PRO A 108 2.09 -6.21 13.44
CA PRO A 108 2.97 -5.08 13.22
C PRO A 108 4.44 -5.44 13.50
N LEU A 109 5.32 -5.04 12.59
CA LEU A 109 6.76 -5.22 12.70
C LEU A 109 7.44 -3.86 12.69
N LYS A 110 8.04 -3.46 13.82
CA LYS A 110 8.79 -2.19 13.88
C LYS A 110 10.13 -2.33 13.15
N LEU A 111 10.31 -1.59 12.07
CA LEU A 111 11.60 -1.52 11.38
C LEU A 111 12.56 -0.63 12.19
N ILE A 112 13.75 -1.17 12.50
CA ILE A 112 14.74 -0.50 13.37
C ILE A 112 16.02 -0.08 12.64
N ASP A 113 16.30 -0.63 11.47
CA ASP A 113 17.51 -0.34 10.70
C ASP A 113 17.12 0.33 9.37
N PRO A 114 17.58 1.57 9.12
CA PRO A 114 17.17 2.36 7.96
C PRO A 114 17.65 1.80 6.61
N ARG A 115 18.56 0.81 6.60
CA ARG A 115 19.03 0.19 5.34
C ARG A 115 18.03 -0.82 4.78
N PHE A 116 17.09 -1.31 5.60
CA PHE A 116 16.11 -2.34 5.23
C PHE A 116 14.70 -1.76 5.03
N VAL A 117 14.62 -0.56 4.46
CA VAL A 117 13.34 0.06 4.05
C VAL A 117 13.22 0.04 2.52
N SER A 118 12.00 -0.08 2.01
CA SER A 118 11.78 0.07 0.56
C SER A 118 12.21 1.46 0.09
N HIS A 119 12.75 1.52 -1.13
CA HIS A 119 13.10 2.77 -1.79
C HIS A 119 11.88 3.31 -2.54
#